data_AF-A0A922DRB9-F1
#
_entry.id   AF-A0A922DRB9-F1
#
_cell.length_a   1.000
_cell.length_b   1.000
_cell.length_c   1.000
_cell.angle_alpha   90.00
_cell.angle_beta   90.00
_cell.angle_gamma   90.00
#
_symmetry.space_group_name_H-M   'P 1'
#
loop_
_entity.id
_entity.type
_entity.pdbx_description
1 polymer ?
#
loop_
_entity_poly.entity_id
_entity_poly.type
_entity_poly.pdbx_seq_one_letter_code
_entity_poly.pdbx_strand_id
1 'polypeptide(L)'
;MESDKYSKEMDIAVRVVHMACSLCQMVQKGLVSTGSDQVKSKDDDSPVTVADWSVQATVSWILSEIFGSQNVSIVAEEDVKTLSKADSADLLAAVVNTVNKCLADAPKYGLQRPDKVLGTLQILEAISRCNSTGGPTGRHWILDPVDGTLGFVRKDQYAIALALMEDGQVVLGILGCPNYPMKKEWLNFHHEHYQNMSQLSPPSLDSWEEGCVMYARRGSGEAWMQPLVHGDKKLEWPNSARRIHVSSIDDPSLATFCESVEKANSNHSFTAGVAHSVGLRSVVCVRHNQVVYMQFPCQLEV
;
A
#
# COMPACT_ATOMS: atom_id res chain seq x y z
N MET A 1 5.96 30.74 -4.63
CA MET A 1 5.93 29.77 -3.51
C MET A 1 4.84 28.74 -3.76
N GLU A 2 4.92 28.03 -4.88
CA GLU A 2 4.09 26.84 -5.19
C GLU A 2 4.82 25.54 -4.82
N SER A 3 6.16 25.60 -4.65
CA SER A 3 7.02 24.46 -4.38
C SER A 3 6.68 23.74 -3.07
N ASP A 4 6.09 24.43 -2.10
CA ASP A 4 5.86 23.91 -0.75
C ASP A 4 4.39 23.51 -0.51
N LYS A 5 3.50 23.73 -1.49
CA LYS A 5 2.09 23.32 -1.39
C LYS A 5 2.03 21.80 -1.22
N TYR A 6 1.37 21.36 -0.15
CA TYR A 6 1.25 19.96 0.28
C TYR A 6 2.54 19.28 0.78
N SER A 7 3.61 20.02 1.06
CA SER A 7 4.89 19.43 1.52
C SER A 7 4.72 18.67 2.85
N LYS A 8 3.95 19.22 3.80
CA LYS A 8 3.65 18.57 5.07
C LYS A 8 2.80 17.31 4.87
N GLU A 9 1.77 17.40 4.04
CA GLU A 9 0.88 16.29 3.71
C GLU A 9 1.65 15.14 3.05
N MET A 10 2.57 15.45 2.12
CA MET A 10 3.43 14.45 1.49
C MET A 10 4.35 13.78 2.51
N ASP A 11 5.07 14.54 3.34
CA ASP A 11 5.99 13.99 4.35
C ASP A 11 5.24 13.03 5.30
N ILE A 12 4.09 13.45 5.81
CA ILE A 12 3.28 12.61 6.71
C ILE A 12 2.72 11.39 5.99
N ALA A 13 2.21 11.54 4.76
CA ALA A 13 1.65 10.42 4.00
C ALA A 13 2.71 9.35 3.71
N VAL A 14 3.92 9.74 3.30
CA VAL A 14 5.02 8.81 3.05
C VAL A 14 5.42 8.06 4.33
N ARG A 15 5.55 8.76 5.47
CA ARG A 15 5.85 8.13 6.76
C ARG A 15 4.79 7.13 7.19
N VAL A 16 3.52 7.51 7.07
CA VAL A 16 2.38 6.67 7.45
C VAL A 16 2.30 5.44 6.56
N VAL A 17 2.51 5.57 5.26
CA VAL A 17 2.51 4.43 4.34
C VAL A 17 3.68 3.48 4.60
N HIS A 18 4.89 4.00 4.89
CA HIS A 18 6.01 3.16 5.32
C HIS A 18 5.67 2.30 6.56
N MET A 19 4.98 2.91 7.51
CA MET A 19 4.57 2.24 8.73
C MET A 19 3.44 1.22 8.46
N ALA A 20 2.48 1.55 7.59
CA ALA A 20 1.45 0.62 7.12
C ALA A 20 2.04 -0.59 6.38
N CYS A 21 3.08 -0.40 5.55
CA CYS A 21 3.81 -1.50 4.92
C CYS A 21 4.39 -2.47 5.97
N SER A 22 5.01 -1.94 7.01
CA SER A 22 5.58 -2.74 8.11
C SER A 22 4.49 -3.50 8.87
N LEU A 23 3.33 -2.86 9.11
CA LEU A 23 2.16 -3.50 9.70
C LEU A 23 1.71 -4.70 8.85
N CYS A 24 1.51 -4.50 7.54
CA CYS A 24 1.06 -5.57 6.65
C CYS A 24 2.06 -6.73 6.59
N GLN A 25 3.38 -6.45 6.52
CA GLN A 25 4.40 -7.50 6.56
C GLN A 25 4.37 -8.29 7.88
N MET A 26 4.13 -7.63 9.01
CA MET A 26 3.98 -8.29 10.31
C MET A 26 2.75 -9.22 10.33
N VAL A 27 1.59 -8.73 9.86
CA VAL A 27 0.35 -9.52 9.80
C VAL A 27 0.53 -10.72 8.86
N GLN A 28 1.06 -10.50 7.66
CA GLN A 28 1.29 -11.55 6.65
C GLN A 28 2.22 -12.66 7.16
N LYS A 29 3.25 -12.32 7.95
CA LYS A 29 4.12 -13.32 8.63
C LYS A 29 3.34 -14.10 9.70
N GLY A 30 2.47 -13.44 10.46
CA GLY A 30 1.63 -14.06 11.49
C GLY A 30 0.55 -15.01 10.95
N LEU A 31 0.02 -14.76 9.74
CA LEU A 31 -0.95 -15.63 9.07
C LEU A 31 -0.45 -17.07 8.90
N VAL A 32 0.87 -17.25 8.72
CA VAL A 32 1.52 -18.57 8.58
C VAL A 32 1.43 -19.40 9.86
N SER A 33 1.43 -18.74 11.01
CA SER A 33 1.53 -19.38 12.32
C SER A 33 0.18 -19.64 12.98
N THR A 34 -0.90 -18.95 12.56
CA THR A 34 -2.17 -18.92 13.31
C THR A 34 -3.40 -19.45 12.55
N GLY A 35 -3.27 -19.86 11.28
CA GLY A 35 -4.40 -20.40 10.52
C GLY A 35 -5.43 -19.33 10.08
N SER A 36 -6.51 -19.77 9.43
CA SER A 36 -7.46 -18.94 8.67
C SER A 36 -8.32 -17.95 9.46
N ASP A 37 -8.20 -17.88 10.79
CA ASP A 37 -9.08 -17.08 11.65
C ASP A 37 -8.91 -15.56 11.49
N GLN A 38 -7.84 -15.13 10.84
CA GLN A 38 -7.55 -13.72 10.55
C GLN A 38 -8.08 -13.24 9.19
N VAL A 39 -8.74 -14.11 8.42
CA VAL A 39 -9.36 -13.80 7.12
C VAL A 39 -10.87 -13.98 7.24
N LYS A 40 -11.63 -12.95 6.85
CA LYS A 40 -13.09 -12.98 6.73
C LYS A 40 -13.49 -12.70 5.30
N SER A 41 -14.67 -13.14 4.90
CA SER A 41 -15.28 -12.75 3.62
C SER A 41 -16.24 -11.58 3.85
N LYS A 42 -16.24 -10.61 2.94
CA LYS A 42 -17.26 -9.55 2.83
C LYS A 42 -18.55 -10.12 2.22
N ASP A 43 -19.56 -9.27 2.11
CA ASP A 43 -20.87 -9.64 1.55
C ASP A 43 -20.81 -10.01 0.04
N ASP A 44 -19.74 -9.62 -0.65
CA ASP A 44 -19.46 -9.93 -2.06
C ASP A 44 -18.44 -11.07 -2.26
N ASP A 45 -18.21 -11.87 -1.22
CA ASP A 45 -17.22 -12.97 -1.15
C ASP A 45 -15.75 -12.56 -1.28
N SER A 46 -15.44 -11.27 -1.37
CA SER A 46 -14.06 -10.79 -1.34
C SER A 46 -13.45 -10.96 0.07
N PRO A 47 -12.16 -11.32 0.18
CA PRO A 47 -11.52 -11.47 1.49
C PRO A 47 -11.18 -10.11 2.10
N VAL A 48 -11.34 -10.00 3.41
CA VAL A 48 -10.85 -8.89 4.26
C VAL A 48 -10.07 -9.49 5.43
N THR A 49 -8.99 -8.85 5.83
CA THR A 49 -8.11 -9.35 6.89
C THR A 49 -7.97 -8.36 8.03
N VAL A 50 -7.38 -8.82 9.13
CA VAL A 50 -6.92 -7.95 10.22
C VAL A 50 -6.06 -6.79 9.71
N ALA A 51 -5.30 -6.98 8.61
CA ALA A 51 -4.44 -5.94 8.06
C ALA A 51 -5.25 -4.75 7.53
N ASP A 52 -6.35 -5.00 6.82
CA ASP A 52 -7.19 -3.96 6.20
C ASP A 52 -7.71 -2.97 7.25
N TRP A 53 -8.37 -3.48 8.29
CA TRP A 53 -8.85 -2.64 9.41
C TRP A 53 -7.72 -1.99 10.20
N SER A 54 -6.60 -2.69 10.39
CA SER A 54 -5.48 -2.16 11.17
C SER A 54 -4.77 -1.02 10.45
N VAL A 55 -4.53 -1.14 9.14
CA VAL A 55 -3.98 -0.05 8.32
C VAL A 55 -4.94 1.13 8.32
N GLN A 56 -6.24 0.89 8.08
CA GLN A 56 -7.24 1.95 8.08
C GLN A 56 -7.29 2.71 9.41
N ALA A 57 -7.33 1.99 10.54
CA ALA A 57 -7.32 2.58 11.87
C ALA A 57 -6.05 3.40 12.12
N THR A 58 -4.88 2.85 11.78
CA THR A 58 -3.58 3.49 11.99
C THR A 58 -3.43 4.77 11.16
N VAL A 59 -3.75 4.72 9.87
CA VAL A 59 -3.70 5.87 8.97
C VAL A 59 -4.65 6.96 9.46
N SER A 60 -5.89 6.59 9.76
CA SER A 60 -6.91 7.51 10.26
C SER A 60 -6.51 8.21 11.56
N TRP A 61 -5.98 7.44 12.51
CA TRP A 61 -5.53 7.98 13.78
C TRP A 61 -4.42 9.01 13.58
N ILE A 62 -3.36 8.67 12.82
CA ILE A 62 -2.22 9.58 12.64
C ILE A 62 -2.60 10.85 11.89
N LEU A 63 -3.38 10.73 10.82
CA LEU A 63 -3.85 11.91 10.09
C LEU A 63 -4.70 12.80 10.99
N SER A 64 -5.59 12.21 11.79
CA SER A 64 -6.44 12.95 12.74
C SER A 64 -5.61 13.67 13.81
N GLU A 65 -4.57 13.05 14.35
CA GLU A 65 -3.71 13.67 15.37
C GLU A 65 -2.91 14.85 14.80
N ILE A 66 -2.46 14.76 13.55
CA ILE A 66 -1.57 15.76 12.94
C ILE A 66 -2.32 16.93 12.31
N PHE A 67 -3.45 16.65 11.65
CA PHE A 67 -4.23 17.66 10.91
C PHE A 67 -5.51 18.09 11.65
N GLY A 68 -5.87 17.39 12.73
CA GLY A 68 -7.09 17.60 13.50
C GLY A 68 -8.24 16.79 12.93
N SER A 69 -8.96 16.07 13.80
CA SER A 69 -10.05 15.14 13.41
C SER A 69 -11.17 15.81 12.61
N GLN A 70 -11.46 17.10 12.83
CA GLN A 70 -12.49 17.85 12.10
C GLN A 70 -12.07 18.26 10.69
N ASN A 71 -10.76 18.27 10.40
CA ASN A 71 -10.21 18.71 9.11
C ASN A 71 -9.84 17.52 8.21
N VAL A 72 -10.01 16.30 8.70
CA VAL A 72 -9.60 15.07 8.02
C VAL A 72 -10.85 14.34 7.55
N SER A 73 -11.05 14.32 6.24
CA SER A 73 -12.07 13.54 5.57
C SER A 73 -11.38 12.36 4.88
N ILE A 74 -11.70 11.13 5.27
CA ILE A 74 -11.09 9.92 4.70
C ILE A 74 -12.19 9.08 4.05
N VAL A 75 -11.97 8.71 2.79
CA VAL A 75 -12.73 7.72 2.05
C VAL A 75 -11.93 6.42 2.07
N ALA A 76 -12.45 5.37 2.69
CA ALA A 76 -11.82 4.05 2.68
C ALA A 76 -12.85 2.93 2.52
N GLU A 77 -12.37 1.74 2.18
CA GLU A 77 -13.21 0.59 1.83
C GLU A 77 -13.89 -0.05 3.05
N GLU A 78 -13.19 -0.16 4.19
CA GLU A 78 -13.68 -0.96 5.31
C GLU A 78 -14.58 -0.18 6.27
N ASP A 79 -15.55 -0.88 6.86
CA ASP A 79 -16.42 -0.33 7.89
C ASP A 79 -16.35 -1.09 9.23
N VAL A 80 -16.94 -0.49 10.27
CA VAL A 80 -16.97 -1.05 11.61
C VAL A 80 -18.05 -2.11 11.81
N LYS A 81 -18.97 -2.32 10.85
CA LYS A 81 -20.14 -3.19 11.05
C LYS A 81 -19.72 -4.63 11.27
N THR A 82 -18.69 -5.09 10.55
CA THR A 82 -18.15 -6.46 10.69
C THR A 82 -17.47 -6.65 12.05
N LEU A 83 -16.75 -5.65 12.54
CA LEU A 83 -16.04 -5.67 13.84
C LEU A 83 -16.96 -5.44 15.05
N SER A 84 -18.18 -4.96 14.83
CA SER A 84 -19.15 -4.68 15.90
C SER A 84 -20.08 -5.87 16.19
N LYS A 85 -19.94 -6.99 15.48
CA LYS A 85 -20.74 -8.21 15.69
C LYS A 85 -20.26 -8.95 16.95
N ALA A 86 -21.18 -9.56 17.70
CA ALA A 86 -20.85 -10.27 18.94
C ALA A 86 -19.79 -11.37 18.76
N ASP A 87 -19.80 -12.04 17.60
CA ASP A 87 -18.88 -13.14 17.27
C ASP A 87 -17.51 -12.66 16.73
N SER A 88 -17.25 -11.35 16.73
CA SER A 88 -16.01 -10.75 16.19
C SER A 88 -15.06 -10.22 17.26
N ALA A 89 -15.27 -10.59 18.54
CA ALA A 89 -14.45 -10.14 19.66
C ALA A 89 -12.96 -10.46 19.50
N ASP A 90 -12.61 -11.68 19.06
CA ASP A 90 -11.23 -12.09 18.85
C ASP A 90 -10.57 -11.35 17.68
N LEU A 91 -11.33 -11.11 16.61
CA LEU A 91 -10.89 -10.33 15.45
C LEU A 91 -10.60 -8.89 15.84
N LEU A 92 -11.50 -8.27 16.60
CA LEU A 92 -11.33 -6.92 17.12
C LEU A 92 -10.13 -6.84 18.06
N ALA A 93 -9.93 -7.84 18.93
CA ALA A 93 -8.74 -7.92 19.78
C ALA A 93 -7.45 -8.03 18.96
N ALA A 94 -7.46 -8.80 17.86
CA ALA A 94 -6.33 -8.90 16.94
C ALA A 94 -6.02 -7.57 16.25
N VAL A 95 -7.05 -6.84 15.77
CA VAL A 95 -6.89 -5.49 15.20
C VAL A 95 -6.32 -4.54 16.25
N VAL A 96 -6.88 -4.54 17.46
CA VAL A 96 -6.40 -3.69 18.57
C VAL A 96 -4.93 -3.94 18.89
N ASN A 97 -4.53 -5.20 18.99
CA ASN A 97 -3.14 -5.57 19.25
C ASN A 97 -2.21 -5.14 18.10
N THR A 98 -2.63 -5.37 16.86
CA THR A 98 -1.86 -5.05 15.65
C THR A 98 -1.63 -3.55 15.51
N VAL A 99 -2.68 -2.75 15.67
CA VAL A 99 -2.61 -1.27 15.64
C VAL A 99 -1.67 -0.75 16.72
N ASN A 100 -1.79 -1.23 17.95
CA ASN A 100 -0.95 -0.74 19.05
C ASN A 100 0.53 -1.13 18.89
N LYS A 101 0.83 -2.33 18.36
CA LYS A 101 2.21 -2.70 17.99
C LYS A 101 2.77 -1.77 16.93
N CYS A 102 1.99 -1.50 15.88
CA CYS A 102 2.39 -0.59 14.81
C CYS A 102 2.65 0.83 15.34
N LEU A 103 1.74 1.37 16.16
CA LEU A 103 1.86 2.71 16.73
C LEU A 103 3.01 2.85 17.75
N ALA A 104 3.42 1.75 18.39
CA ALA A 104 4.61 1.74 19.23
C ALA A 104 5.89 2.03 18.43
N ASP A 105 5.93 1.58 17.16
CA ASP A 105 7.03 1.81 16.23
C ASP A 105 6.93 3.15 15.47
N ALA A 106 5.87 3.94 15.67
CA ALA A 106 5.70 5.26 15.03
C ALA A 106 6.95 6.18 15.12
N PRO A 107 7.70 6.24 16.25
CA PRO A 107 8.91 7.06 16.35
C PRO A 107 10.04 6.64 15.38
N LYS A 108 10.07 5.37 14.94
CA LYS A 108 11.00 4.88 13.90
C LYS A 108 10.80 5.62 12.58
N TYR A 109 9.57 6.04 12.30
CA TYR A 109 9.18 6.78 11.11
C TYR A 109 9.10 8.29 11.34
N GLY A 110 9.55 8.79 12.50
CA GLY A 110 9.47 10.20 12.87
C GLY A 110 8.05 10.68 13.18
N LEU A 111 7.14 9.76 13.52
CA LEU A 111 5.77 10.05 13.90
C LEU A 111 5.60 9.94 15.42
N GLN A 112 4.60 10.62 15.96
CA GLN A 112 4.28 10.54 17.39
C GLN A 112 3.55 9.24 17.70
N ARG A 113 3.94 8.60 18.81
CA ARG A 113 3.20 7.45 19.37
C ARG A 113 2.10 7.97 20.32
N PRO A 114 1.00 7.21 20.52
CA PRO A 114 0.03 7.52 21.56
C PRO A 114 0.67 7.57 22.96
N ASP A 115 0.19 8.48 23.82
CA ASP A 115 0.57 8.53 25.24
C ASP A 115 0.14 7.27 26.00
N LYS A 116 -1.03 6.74 25.63
CA LYS A 116 -1.63 5.53 26.19
C LYS A 116 -2.01 4.57 25.06
N VAL A 117 -1.93 3.28 25.35
CA VAL A 117 -2.41 2.21 24.46
C VAL A 117 -3.87 2.50 24.09
N LEU A 118 -4.17 2.46 22.78
CA LEU A 118 -5.51 2.71 22.28
C LEU A 118 -6.42 1.53 22.61
N GLY A 119 -7.55 1.83 23.25
CA GLY A 119 -8.58 0.85 23.54
C GLY A 119 -9.47 0.56 22.35
N THR A 120 -10.33 -0.46 22.49
CA THR A 120 -11.29 -0.90 21.46
C THR A 120 -12.15 0.24 20.91
N LEU A 121 -12.70 1.09 21.78
CA LEU A 121 -13.56 2.20 21.37
C LEU A 121 -12.82 3.22 20.51
N GLN A 122 -11.56 3.54 20.85
CA GLN A 122 -10.76 4.50 20.10
C GLN A 122 -10.38 3.97 18.71
N ILE A 123 -10.16 2.66 18.61
CA ILE A 123 -9.86 2.01 17.33
C ILE A 123 -11.10 1.94 16.44
N LEU A 124 -12.26 1.58 17.01
CA LEU A 124 -13.52 1.63 16.28
C LEU A 124 -13.85 3.07 15.83
N GLU A 125 -13.57 4.06 16.67
CA GLU A 125 -13.73 5.47 16.30
C GLU A 125 -12.77 5.88 15.16
N ALA A 126 -11.51 5.44 15.19
CA ALA A 126 -10.57 5.71 14.11
C ALA A 126 -11.05 5.11 12.78
N ILE A 127 -11.57 3.87 12.79
CA ILE A 127 -12.12 3.21 11.59
C ILE A 127 -13.39 3.93 11.12
N SER A 128 -14.27 4.35 12.04
CA SER A 128 -15.55 4.99 11.68
C SER A 128 -15.38 6.36 11.06
N ARG A 129 -14.25 7.06 11.28
CA ARG A 129 -13.90 8.33 10.61
C ARG A 129 -13.62 8.16 9.11
N CYS A 130 -13.43 6.94 8.62
CA CYS A 130 -13.14 6.65 7.21
C CYS A 130 -14.38 6.43 6.34
N ASN A 131 -15.53 6.94 6.77
CA ASN A 131 -16.82 6.77 6.10
C ASN A 131 -17.23 7.95 5.21
N SER A 132 -16.28 8.82 4.84
CA SER A 132 -16.57 9.94 3.96
C SER A 132 -17.03 9.44 2.60
N THR A 133 -18.03 10.08 2.01
CA THR A 133 -18.45 9.84 0.62
C THR A 133 -17.56 10.56 -0.39
N GLY A 134 -16.58 11.33 0.07
CA GLY A 134 -15.82 12.26 -0.76
C GLY A 134 -16.70 13.36 -1.32
N GLY A 135 -16.29 13.95 -2.43
CA GLY A 135 -17.05 14.99 -3.12
C GLY A 135 -16.21 15.76 -4.14
N PRO A 136 -16.86 16.61 -4.96
CA PRO A 136 -16.17 17.44 -5.95
C PRO A 136 -15.46 18.66 -5.35
N THR A 137 -15.67 18.95 -4.07
CA THR A 137 -15.17 20.15 -3.39
C THR A 137 -14.55 19.79 -2.06
N GLY A 138 -13.52 20.52 -1.64
CA GLY A 138 -12.84 20.31 -0.37
C GLY A 138 -11.74 19.26 -0.47
N ARG A 139 -11.19 18.89 0.70
CA ARG A 139 -10.01 18.02 0.81
C ARG A 139 -10.41 16.66 1.36
N HIS A 140 -10.06 15.61 0.62
CA HIS A 140 -10.37 14.24 0.95
C HIS A 140 -9.12 13.36 0.79
N TRP A 141 -8.80 12.60 1.83
CA TRP A 141 -7.88 11.48 1.74
C TRP A 141 -8.63 10.27 1.21
N ILE A 142 -7.99 9.53 0.31
CA ILE A 142 -8.53 8.32 -0.29
C ILE A 142 -7.57 7.21 0.08
N LEU A 143 -8.06 6.18 0.77
CA LEU A 143 -7.25 5.09 1.29
C LEU A 143 -7.82 3.75 0.80
N ASP A 144 -6.97 2.96 0.17
CA ASP A 144 -7.15 1.53 0.05
C ASP A 144 -6.11 0.86 0.99
N PRO A 145 -6.54 0.29 2.13
CA PRO A 145 -5.62 -0.20 3.14
C PRO A 145 -4.81 -1.42 2.67
N VAL A 146 -5.39 -2.28 1.84
CA VAL A 146 -4.72 -3.45 1.23
C VAL A 146 -5.31 -3.69 -0.17
N ASP A 147 -4.76 -2.98 -1.14
CA ASP A 147 -5.12 -3.12 -2.55
C ASP A 147 -4.58 -4.47 -3.08
N GLY A 148 -5.51 -5.40 -3.32
CA GLY A 148 -5.17 -6.78 -3.71
C GLY A 148 -5.11 -7.78 -2.56
N THR A 149 -6.13 -7.81 -1.69
CA THR A 149 -6.21 -8.71 -0.52
C THR A 149 -6.03 -10.20 -0.84
N LEU A 150 -6.44 -10.66 -2.03
CA LEU A 150 -6.13 -12.03 -2.50
C LEU A 150 -4.63 -12.26 -2.69
N GLY A 151 -3.92 -11.29 -3.27
CA GLY A 151 -2.46 -11.30 -3.37
C GLY A 151 -1.82 -11.30 -1.99
N PHE A 152 -2.33 -10.48 -1.06
CA PHE A 152 -1.89 -10.46 0.34
C PHE A 152 -2.00 -11.83 1.02
N VAL A 153 -3.15 -12.51 0.91
CA VAL A 153 -3.38 -13.84 1.50
C VAL A 153 -2.48 -14.91 0.85
N ARG A 154 -2.28 -14.83 -0.46
CA ARG A 154 -1.36 -15.73 -1.21
C ARG A 154 0.12 -15.41 -1.00
N LYS A 155 0.44 -14.38 -0.22
CA LYS A 155 1.77 -13.80 -0.07
C LYS A 155 2.40 -13.34 -1.39
N ASP A 156 1.60 -12.99 -2.38
CA ASP A 156 2.06 -12.37 -3.60
C ASP A 156 2.11 -10.83 -3.43
N GLN A 157 2.04 -10.09 -4.53
CA GLN A 157 2.00 -8.63 -4.53
C GLN A 157 0.67 -8.09 -4.00
N TYR A 158 0.77 -7.02 -3.23
CA TYR A 158 -0.32 -6.16 -2.77
C TYR A 158 0.26 -4.76 -2.54
N ALA A 159 -0.63 -3.77 -2.42
CA ALA A 159 -0.23 -2.40 -2.15
C ALA A 159 -1.05 -1.77 -1.02
N ILE A 160 -0.51 -0.73 -0.42
CA ILE A 160 -1.23 0.22 0.43
C ILE A 160 -1.31 1.51 -0.37
N ALA A 161 -2.51 1.95 -0.75
CA ALA A 161 -2.68 3.11 -1.61
C ALA A 161 -3.28 4.28 -0.80
N LEU A 162 -2.56 5.39 -0.74
CA LEU A 162 -3.01 6.61 -0.10
C LEU A 162 -2.90 7.78 -1.07
N ALA A 163 -3.99 8.50 -1.27
CA ALA A 163 -4.02 9.69 -2.09
C ALA A 163 -4.65 10.88 -1.35
N LEU A 164 -4.25 12.08 -1.74
CA LEU A 164 -4.92 13.31 -1.35
C LEU A 164 -5.62 13.90 -2.56
N MET A 165 -6.91 14.15 -2.44
CA MET A 165 -7.73 14.85 -3.41
C MET A 165 -8.14 16.22 -2.84
N GLU A 166 -8.05 17.26 -3.66
CA GLU A 166 -8.55 18.59 -3.36
C GLU A 166 -9.38 19.09 -4.55
N ASP A 167 -10.63 19.49 -4.28
CA ASP A 167 -11.59 19.99 -5.28
C ASP A 167 -11.73 19.07 -6.52
N GLY A 168 -11.93 17.77 -6.25
CA GLY A 168 -12.12 16.75 -7.27
C GLY A 168 -10.86 16.39 -8.07
N GLN A 169 -9.69 16.89 -7.66
CA GLN A 169 -8.41 16.62 -8.31
C GLN A 169 -7.46 15.88 -7.38
N VAL A 170 -6.90 14.74 -7.81
CA VAL A 170 -5.83 14.06 -7.06
C VAL A 170 -4.57 14.93 -7.12
N VAL A 171 -4.08 15.35 -5.95
CA VAL A 171 -2.92 16.23 -5.79
C VAL A 171 -1.68 15.50 -5.27
N LEU A 172 -1.86 14.44 -4.46
CA LEU A 172 -0.80 13.54 -4.02
C LEU A 172 -1.21 12.08 -4.25
N GLY A 173 -0.24 11.25 -4.63
CA GLY A 173 -0.38 9.80 -4.64
C GLY A 173 0.82 9.16 -3.97
N ILE A 174 0.56 8.23 -3.06
CA ILE A 174 1.55 7.46 -2.31
C ILE A 174 1.13 6.00 -2.39
N LEU A 175 2.07 5.13 -2.76
CA LEU A 175 1.83 3.71 -2.93
C LEU A 175 2.93 2.93 -2.20
N GLY A 176 2.54 2.17 -1.18
CA GLY A 176 3.43 1.32 -0.41
C GLY A 176 3.30 -0.13 -0.86
N CYS A 177 4.39 -0.74 -1.29
CA CYS A 177 4.38 -2.06 -1.92
C CYS A 177 5.37 -2.98 -1.24
N PRO A 178 4.93 -3.72 -0.21
CA PRO A 178 5.87 -4.38 0.69
C PRO A 178 6.58 -5.59 0.10
N ASN A 179 5.97 -6.24 -0.89
CA ASN A 179 6.50 -7.44 -1.53
C ASN A 179 7.12 -7.16 -2.91
N TYR A 180 7.28 -5.87 -3.28
CA TYR A 180 7.79 -5.51 -4.60
C TYR A 180 9.27 -5.87 -4.75
N PRO A 181 9.64 -6.69 -5.76
CA PRO A 181 11.02 -7.10 -5.97
C PRO A 181 11.83 -5.93 -6.54
N MET A 182 12.87 -5.52 -5.82
CA MET A 182 13.62 -4.31 -6.17
C MET A 182 14.84 -4.55 -7.07
N LYS A 183 15.18 -5.82 -7.32
CA LYS A 183 16.20 -6.22 -8.30
C LYS A 183 15.57 -6.56 -9.65
N LYS A 184 16.14 -6.00 -10.72
CA LYS A 184 15.63 -6.12 -12.10
C LYS A 184 15.59 -7.57 -12.59
N GLU A 185 16.59 -8.39 -12.21
CA GLU A 185 16.63 -9.81 -12.60
C GLU A 185 15.45 -10.62 -12.05
N TRP A 186 14.78 -10.10 -11.01
CA TRP A 186 13.76 -10.79 -10.23
C TRP A 186 12.33 -10.40 -10.63
N LEU A 187 12.18 -9.37 -11.46
CA LEU A 187 10.88 -8.95 -12.01
C LEU A 187 10.24 -10.04 -12.90
N ASN A 188 11.05 -10.96 -13.43
CA ASN A 188 10.64 -12.05 -14.33
C ASN A 188 10.33 -13.37 -13.61
N PHE A 189 10.52 -13.48 -12.29
CA PHE A 189 10.28 -14.71 -11.54
C PHE A 189 8.98 -14.63 -10.71
N HIS A 190 8.24 -15.74 -10.64
CA HIS A 190 7.09 -15.88 -9.73
C HIS A 190 7.53 -15.71 -8.26
N HIS A 191 6.72 -15.03 -7.46
CA HIS A 191 7.06 -14.66 -6.08
C HIS A 191 7.35 -15.87 -5.15
N GLU A 192 6.84 -17.06 -5.44
CA GLU A 192 7.20 -18.30 -4.71
C GLU A 192 8.68 -18.69 -4.88
N HIS A 193 9.28 -18.46 -6.05
CA HIS A 193 10.71 -18.68 -6.26
C HIS A 193 11.56 -17.66 -5.50
N TYR A 194 11.04 -16.45 -5.33
CA TYR A 194 11.68 -15.38 -4.58
C TYR A 194 11.76 -15.71 -3.08
N GLN A 195 10.65 -16.13 -2.45
CA GLN A 195 10.64 -16.51 -1.02
C GLN A 195 11.54 -17.70 -0.69
N ASN A 196 11.70 -18.64 -1.63
CA ASN A 196 12.61 -19.78 -1.46
C ASN A 196 14.08 -19.38 -1.61
N MET A 197 14.41 -18.44 -2.52
CA MET A 197 15.78 -17.97 -2.70
C MET A 197 16.24 -16.99 -1.61
N SER A 198 15.36 -16.10 -1.11
CA SER A 198 15.70 -15.20 0.00
C SER A 198 15.92 -15.93 1.33
N GLN A 199 15.30 -17.11 1.51
CA GLN A 199 15.58 -18.00 2.65
C GLN A 199 16.92 -18.74 2.54
N LEU A 200 17.39 -19.03 1.32
CA LEU A 200 18.65 -19.74 1.07
C LEU A 200 19.87 -18.81 1.11
N SER A 201 19.69 -17.50 0.95
CA SER A 201 20.75 -16.49 1.03
C SER A 201 20.15 -15.21 1.61
N PRO A 202 20.20 -15.01 2.94
CA PRO A 202 19.62 -13.81 3.54
C PRO A 202 20.31 -12.54 2.99
N PRO A 203 19.53 -11.49 2.65
CA PRO A 203 20.02 -10.21 2.17
C PRO A 203 21.13 -9.64 3.06
N SER A 204 22.11 -8.97 2.47
CA SER A 204 22.97 -8.07 3.24
C SER A 204 22.15 -6.86 3.72
N LEU A 205 22.44 -6.34 4.91
CA LEU A 205 21.65 -5.29 5.59
C LEU A 205 21.47 -3.97 4.80
N ASP A 206 22.22 -3.78 3.72
CA ASP A 206 22.26 -2.57 2.87
C ASP A 206 21.73 -2.78 1.45
N SER A 207 21.16 -3.95 1.18
CA SER A 207 20.60 -4.29 -0.12
C SER A 207 19.09 -3.92 -0.16
N TRP A 208 18.69 -3.17 -1.19
CA TRP A 208 17.28 -2.85 -1.46
C TRP A 208 16.58 -4.10 -1.99
N GLU A 209 16.32 -5.08 -1.14
CA GLU A 209 15.87 -6.41 -1.60
C GLU A 209 14.36 -6.55 -1.61
N GLU A 210 13.62 -5.97 -0.65
CA GLU A 210 12.17 -6.14 -0.54
C GLU A 210 11.41 -4.85 -0.24
N GLY A 211 10.55 -4.50 -1.18
CA GLY A 211 9.51 -3.52 -0.98
C GLY A 211 9.96 -2.07 -1.06
N CYS A 212 9.02 -1.21 -1.42
CA CYS A 212 9.26 0.21 -1.58
C CYS A 212 8.02 1.05 -1.29
N VAL A 213 8.22 2.34 -1.10
CA VAL A 213 7.16 3.35 -1.15
C VAL A 213 7.45 4.26 -2.33
N MET A 214 6.47 4.40 -3.22
CA MET A 214 6.49 5.36 -4.32
C MET A 214 5.58 6.52 -4.00
N TYR A 215 5.93 7.72 -4.45
CA TYR A 215 5.07 8.88 -4.30
C TYR A 215 5.29 9.93 -5.38
N ALA A 216 4.24 10.69 -5.66
CA ALA A 216 4.27 11.78 -6.63
C ALA A 216 3.31 12.90 -6.21
N ARG A 217 3.65 14.13 -6.62
CA ARG A 217 2.79 15.31 -6.46
C ARG A 217 2.37 15.81 -7.84
N ARG A 218 1.09 16.14 -7.98
CA ARG A 218 0.60 16.76 -9.22
C ARG A 218 1.37 18.04 -9.55
N GLY A 219 1.77 18.18 -10.81
CA GLY A 219 2.47 19.36 -11.31
C GLY A 219 3.95 19.44 -10.96
N SER A 220 4.52 18.50 -10.20
CA SER A 220 5.98 18.46 -9.99
C SER A 220 6.74 18.03 -11.24
N GLY A 221 6.15 17.15 -12.07
CA GLY A 221 6.88 16.44 -13.13
C GLY A 221 7.85 15.38 -12.59
N GLU A 222 7.74 15.04 -11.31
CA GLU A 222 8.65 14.14 -10.60
C GLU A 222 7.86 13.11 -9.80
N ALA A 223 8.28 11.85 -9.94
CA ALA A 223 7.88 10.74 -9.10
C ALA A 223 9.12 10.15 -8.43
N TRP A 224 8.94 9.65 -7.22
CA TRP A 224 10.02 9.22 -6.35
C TRP A 224 9.73 7.84 -5.79
N MET A 225 10.79 7.11 -5.45
CA MET A 225 10.70 5.82 -4.80
C MET A 225 11.75 5.70 -3.69
N GLN A 226 11.33 5.16 -2.55
CA GLN A 226 12.17 4.88 -1.38
C GLN A 226 12.09 3.39 -1.01
N PRO A 227 13.20 2.74 -0.64
CA PRO A 227 13.15 1.38 -0.09
C PRO A 227 12.47 1.38 1.28
N LEU A 228 11.83 0.26 1.64
CA LEU A 228 11.25 0.11 2.97
C LEU A 228 12.30 0.11 4.10
N VAL A 229 11.93 0.63 5.26
CA VAL A 229 12.82 0.70 6.43
C VAL A 229 12.85 -0.63 7.18
N HIS A 230 14.00 -1.31 7.14
CA HIS A 230 14.20 -2.64 7.74
C HIS A 230 14.96 -2.57 9.07
N GLY A 231 14.71 -3.54 9.96
CA GLY A 231 15.40 -3.66 11.25
C GLY A 231 15.23 -2.43 12.14
N ASP A 232 16.30 -2.02 12.81
CA ASP A 232 16.32 -0.85 13.72
C ASP A 232 16.63 0.48 13.02
N LYS A 233 16.74 0.49 11.69
CA LYS A 233 16.97 1.72 10.92
C LYS A 233 15.77 2.66 11.10
N LYS A 234 16.02 3.96 11.18
CA LYS A 234 14.96 4.98 11.21
C LYS A 234 14.71 5.49 9.80
N LEU A 235 13.48 5.94 9.52
CA LEU A 235 13.20 6.62 8.27
C LEU A 235 13.89 7.98 8.27
N GLU A 236 14.86 8.15 7.37
CA GLU A 236 15.49 9.43 7.11
C GLU A 236 14.71 10.17 6.01
N TRP A 237 14.32 11.42 6.30
CA TRP A 237 13.64 12.30 5.36
C TRP A 237 14.42 13.61 5.24
N PRO A 238 14.64 14.17 4.03
CA PRO A 238 14.12 13.73 2.73
C PRO A 238 15.01 12.73 1.94
N ASN A 239 15.99 12.07 2.56
CA ASN A 239 17.25 11.74 1.87
C ASN A 239 17.50 10.29 1.40
N SER A 240 16.48 9.45 1.20
CA SER A 240 16.68 8.09 0.64
C SER A 240 15.88 7.82 -0.64
N ALA A 241 15.30 8.85 -1.26
CA ALA A 241 14.50 8.70 -2.48
C ALA A 241 15.34 8.73 -3.74
N ARG A 242 15.02 7.83 -4.68
CA ARG A 242 15.44 7.96 -6.08
C ARG A 242 14.28 8.43 -6.94
N ARG A 243 14.57 9.27 -7.93
CA ARG A 243 13.60 9.66 -8.95
C ARG A 243 13.32 8.44 -9.84
N ILE A 244 12.06 8.28 -10.25
CA ILE A 244 11.63 7.25 -11.19
C ILE A 244 10.99 7.91 -12.42
N HIS A 245 11.10 7.25 -13.56
CA HIS A 245 10.50 7.68 -14.83
C HIS A 245 10.06 6.46 -15.61
N VAL A 246 9.10 6.66 -16.52
CA VAL A 246 8.68 5.61 -17.45
C VAL A 246 9.79 5.26 -18.43
N SER A 247 9.71 4.08 -19.06
CA SER A 247 10.64 3.69 -20.11
C SER A 247 10.60 4.66 -21.30
N SER A 248 11.72 4.75 -21.99
CA SER A 248 11.89 5.43 -23.28
C SER A 248 11.50 4.53 -24.47
N ILE A 249 10.81 3.40 -24.22
CA ILE A 249 10.46 2.44 -25.26
C ILE A 249 9.35 3.03 -26.13
N ASP A 250 9.72 3.44 -27.33
CA ASP A 250 8.79 3.98 -28.33
C ASP A 250 8.25 2.91 -29.29
N ASP A 251 8.91 1.76 -29.40
CA ASP A 251 8.45 0.63 -30.22
C ASP A 251 7.48 -0.26 -29.43
N PRO A 252 6.19 -0.32 -29.82
CA PRO A 252 5.19 -1.14 -29.13
C PRO A 252 5.55 -2.61 -29.08
N SER A 253 6.36 -3.13 -30.02
CA SER A 253 6.74 -4.54 -30.02
C SER A 253 7.70 -4.93 -28.89
N LEU A 254 8.44 -3.94 -28.37
CA LEU A 254 9.40 -4.08 -27.26
C LEU A 254 8.78 -3.73 -25.90
N ALA A 255 7.63 -3.05 -25.88
CA ALA A 255 6.97 -2.65 -24.65
C ALA A 255 6.52 -3.89 -23.86
N THR A 256 6.68 -3.88 -22.53
CA THR A 256 6.11 -4.93 -21.65
C THR A 256 4.68 -4.57 -21.27
N PHE A 257 3.76 -5.53 -21.40
CA PHE A 257 2.35 -5.35 -21.03
C PHE A 257 2.06 -5.97 -19.66
N CYS A 258 1.25 -5.28 -18.86
CA CYS A 258 0.79 -5.74 -17.56
C CYS A 258 -0.72 -5.90 -17.55
N GLU A 259 -1.19 -7.00 -16.97
CA GLU A 259 -2.63 -7.25 -16.74
C GLU A 259 -2.87 -7.76 -15.32
N SER A 260 -4.12 -7.61 -14.88
CA SER A 260 -4.60 -8.17 -13.62
C SER A 260 -4.44 -9.69 -13.62
N VAL A 261 -4.13 -10.29 -12.47
CA VAL A 261 -4.16 -11.75 -12.30
C VAL A 261 -5.59 -12.29 -12.34
N GLU A 262 -6.52 -11.55 -11.77
CA GLU A 262 -7.90 -11.99 -11.59
C GLU A 262 -8.72 -11.71 -12.85
N LYS A 263 -9.10 -12.78 -13.55
CA LYS A 263 -9.92 -12.76 -14.78
C LYS A 263 -11.30 -12.14 -14.60
N ALA A 264 -11.81 -12.11 -13.37
CA ALA A 264 -13.08 -11.45 -13.06
C ALA A 264 -12.97 -9.91 -13.10
N ASN A 265 -11.75 -9.38 -12.90
CA ASN A 265 -11.51 -7.95 -12.76
C ASN A 265 -11.12 -7.27 -14.08
N SER A 266 -10.82 -8.04 -15.14
CA SER A 266 -10.52 -7.49 -16.46
C SER A 266 -10.85 -8.48 -17.59
N ASN A 267 -11.10 -8.00 -18.81
CA ASN A 267 -11.39 -8.88 -19.95
C ASN A 267 -10.09 -9.31 -20.65
N HIS A 268 -9.50 -10.42 -20.20
CA HIS A 268 -8.21 -10.91 -20.69
C HIS A 268 -8.25 -11.27 -22.18
N SER A 269 -9.41 -11.69 -22.69
CA SER A 269 -9.56 -12.03 -24.11
C SER A 269 -9.51 -10.79 -25.01
N PHE A 270 -10.10 -9.69 -24.53
CA PHE A 270 -10.04 -8.41 -25.23
C PHE A 270 -8.63 -7.81 -25.16
N THR A 271 -7.99 -7.79 -23.98
CA THR A 271 -6.63 -7.26 -23.82
C THR A 271 -5.61 -8.05 -24.65
N ALA A 272 -5.72 -9.38 -24.70
CA ALA A 272 -4.89 -10.21 -25.56
C ALA A 272 -5.08 -9.89 -27.06
N GLY A 273 -6.32 -9.65 -27.50
CA GLY A 273 -6.63 -9.26 -28.87
C GLY A 273 -6.05 -7.89 -29.25
N VAL A 274 -6.14 -6.92 -28.34
CA VAL A 274 -5.49 -5.60 -28.50
C VAL A 274 -3.98 -5.78 -28.57
N ALA A 275 -3.38 -6.52 -27.63
CA ALA A 275 -1.93 -6.71 -27.58
C ALA A 275 -1.38 -7.35 -28.85
N HIS A 276 -2.08 -8.36 -29.37
CA HIS A 276 -1.76 -8.96 -30.67
C HIS A 276 -1.85 -7.94 -31.82
N SER A 277 -2.89 -7.11 -31.83
CA SER A 277 -3.13 -6.13 -32.90
C SER A 277 -2.08 -5.00 -32.94
N VAL A 278 -1.55 -4.57 -31.79
CA VAL A 278 -0.45 -3.60 -31.70
C VAL A 278 0.94 -4.23 -31.87
N GLY A 279 1.01 -5.55 -32.06
CA GLY A 279 2.26 -6.25 -32.34
C GLY A 279 3.17 -6.42 -31.12
N LEU A 280 2.62 -6.44 -29.90
CA LEU A 280 3.36 -6.77 -28.68
C LEU A 280 3.94 -8.18 -28.78
N ARG A 281 5.27 -8.32 -28.68
CA ARG A 281 5.99 -9.61 -28.79
C ARG A 281 6.67 -10.06 -27.50
N SER A 282 6.65 -9.22 -26.48
CA SER A 282 7.29 -9.45 -25.18
C SER A 282 6.35 -10.19 -24.20
N VAL A 283 6.90 -10.62 -23.06
CA VAL A 283 6.21 -11.43 -22.04
C VAL A 283 5.15 -10.59 -21.30
N VAL A 284 3.96 -11.15 -21.10
CA VAL A 284 2.91 -10.55 -20.26
C VAL A 284 3.33 -10.65 -18.79
N CYS A 285 3.42 -9.52 -18.09
CA CYS A 285 3.64 -9.50 -16.64
C CYS A 285 2.28 -9.42 -15.92
N VAL A 286 1.80 -10.56 -15.45
CA VAL A 286 0.51 -10.68 -14.75
C VAL A 286 0.72 -10.34 -13.27
N ARG A 287 0.08 -9.27 -12.77
CA ARG A 287 0.24 -8.76 -11.39
C ARG A 287 -1.12 -8.35 -10.82
N HIS A 288 -1.23 -8.31 -9.49
CA HIS A 288 -2.47 -7.90 -8.83
C HIS A 288 -2.57 -6.36 -8.77
N ASN A 289 -3.68 -5.80 -9.28
CA ASN A 289 -4.22 -4.48 -8.93
C ASN A 289 -3.27 -3.26 -9.10
N GLN A 290 -3.23 -2.28 -8.19
CA GLN A 290 -2.47 -1.02 -8.38
C GLN A 290 -0.95 -1.22 -8.48
N VAL A 291 -0.44 -2.41 -8.16
CA VAL A 291 0.93 -2.84 -8.46
C VAL A 291 1.20 -2.76 -9.97
N VAL A 292 0.17 -2.87 -10.81
CA VAL A 292 0.26 -2.64 -12.27
C VAL A 292 0.70 -1.21 -12.58
N TYR A 293 0.23 -0.21 -11.84
CA TYR A 293 0.65 1.19 -12.04
C TYR A 293 2.12 1.43 -11.70
N MET A 294 2.73 0.54 -10.91
CA MET A 294 4.15 0.62 -10.57
C MET A 294 5.07 0.14 -11.68
N GLN A 295 4.63 -0.76 -12.56
CA GLN A 295 5.51 -1.28 -13.61
C GLN A 295 5.76 -0.21 -14.69
N PHE A 296 4.82 0.73 -14.90
CA PHE A 296 5.00 1.81 -15.87
C PHE A 296 6.23 2.70 -15.56
N PRO A 297 6.44 3.19 -14.33
CA PRO A 297 7.68 3.86 -13.94
C PRO A 297 8.83 2.90 -13.57
N CYS A 298 8.59 1.58 -13.46
CA CYS A 298 9.62 0.57 -13.16
C CYS A 298 10.19 -0.17 -14.38
N GLN A 299 9.76 0.14 -15.61
CA GLN A 299 10.55 -0.13 -16.81
C GLN A 299 11.76 0.84 -16.88
N LEU A 300 12.50 0.90 -15.77
CA LEU A 300 13.60 1.82 -15.50
C LEU A 300 14.73 1.51 -16.48
N GLU A 301 15.06 2.44 -17.37
CA GLU A 301 16.48 2.62 -17.68
C GLU A 301 17.15 3.10 -16.38
N VAL A 302 18.27 2.45 -16.04
CA VAL A 302 19.16 2.86 -14.96
C VAL A 302 20.21 3.77 -15.58
#